data_AF-A0A367KPB7-F1
#
_entry.id   AF-A0A367KPB7-F1
#
_cell.length_a   1.000
_cell.length_b   1.000
_cell.length_c   1.000
_cell.angle_alpha   90.00
_cell.angle_beta   90.00
_cell.angle_gamma   90.00
#
_symmetry.space_group_name_H-M   'P 1'
#
loop_
_entity.id
_entity.type
_entity.pdbx_description
1 polymer ?
#
loop_
_entity_poly.entity_id
_entity_poly.type
_entity_poly.pdbx_seq_one_letter_code
_entity_poly.pdbx_strand_id
1 'polypeptide(L)'
;MYIYGGKKAIQAIILTFFYLNVTQCDQKISTNENDSLSEHINTIKAAGTANEDISIRADEANKTVSEPSLASYSILPTPTYSTVLNQTLNGTALQYINTSDPLVQYDLECKADDTFCNKVSKAVGAAIDEFTRVVNIKNSLLIKVSYYSFCEVACSNDTYGWGIPTSQFTLPFEEGADLNYVYPQALAKQLAPYSSTSVWSQYDVEITINHDVYMNAVDMDQATEDGWNGSKVPSNGKFWFLNDTEILDFQIDFRIIILHELLHGLGLLSAWAAYFLTNKSPFKSLVDGIIDPLELQLVTPGPYWYINQDTGPAYITGFQPTMIFDKYLMVVDSSFSNTTQISPLSTLSFDMQNFCVDTNNDAFIINFIRLFNSANQSTTAHKLWVSLSQPETLRFQFQPPQVANSSYNLNSYLNQTYQNMTLMTGKDLFTEVSYETTDPAINRPGLMMAHLDDRYAETVDFLMTQDYPLGNTLDTLVNRYYNTIPHIRYNITTNHTKVETYRSPIGPGILRMLDSIGYSTILTRTNYTTEGNVKAPKPRSSCDDNNSNHGIKPTPSPTSQASFLSPSLYFVFFCASIIF
;
A
#
# COMPACT_ATOMS: atom_id res chain seq x y z
N MET A 1 17.65 7.87 -13.80
CA MET A 1 18.49 7.91 -12.58
C MET A 1 17.87 8.94 -11.66
N TYR A 2 16.98 8.53 -10.76
CA TYR A 2 16.20 9.44 -9.92
C TYR A 2 16.46 9.10 -8.46
N ILE A 3 17.21 9.95 -7.79
CA ILE A 3 17.57 9.82 -6.39
C ILE A 3 16.55 10.64 -5.60
N TYR A 4 15.67 9.98 -4.85
CA TYR A 4 14.88 10.63 -3.80
C TYR A 4 15.80 10.91 -2.60
N GLY A 5 16.53 12.02 -2.66
CA GLY A 5 17.39 12.53 -1.59
C GLY A 5 16.79 13.72 -0.82
N GLY A 6 15.47 13.87 -0.82
CA GLY A 6 14.79 15.07 -0.31
C GLY A 6 14.54 15.13 1.21
N LYS A 7 15.11 14.24 2.04
CA LYS A 7 14.82 14.19 3.49
C LYS A 7 15.15 15.50 4.24
N LYS A 8 16.07 16.35 3.75
CA LYS A 8 16.49 17.57 4.45
C LYS A 8 15.67 18.83 4.14
N ALA A 9 14.99 18.90 3.00
CA ALA A 9 14.25 20.11 2.61
C ALA A 9 12.90 20.24 3.33
N ILE A 10 12.20 19.12 3.54
CA ILE A 10 10.86 19.12 4.16
C ILE A 10 10.92 19.46 5.66
N GLN A 11 11.93 18.97 6.38
CA GLN A 11 12.13 19.26 7.80
C GLN A 11 12.40 20.76 8.06
N ALA A 12 13.05 21.46 7.12
CA ALA A 12 13.32 22.91 7.24
C ALA A 12 12.08 23.79 6.97
N ILE A 13 11.16 23.33 6.11
CA ILE A 13 9.96 24.08 5.72
C ILE A 13 8.94 24.15 6.89
N ILE A 14 8.77 23.06 7.64
CA ILE A 14 7.79 23.01 8.74
C ILE A 14 8.29 23.77 9.99
N LEU A 15 9.59 23.70 10.31
CA LEU A 15 10.17 24.41 11.46
C LEU A 15 10.20 25.94 11.29
N THR A 16 10.26 26.43 10.06
CA THR A 16 10.33 27.88 9.79
C THR A 16 8.95 28.56 9.83
N PHE A 17 7.87 27.84 9.48
CA PHE A 17 6.51 28.39 9.54
C PHE A 17 5.97 28.55 10.98
N PHE A 18 6.38 27.70 11.93
CA PHE A 18 5.95 27.81 13.33
C PHE A 18 6.61 28.97 14.10
N TYR A 19 7.79 29.44 13.68
CA TYR A 19 8.49 30.54 14.37
C TYR A 19 8.09 31.94 13.89
N LEU A 20 7.39 32.07 12.75
CA LEU A 20 7.08 33.37 12.15
C LEU A 20 5.66 33.91 12.43
N ASN A 21 4.79 33.15 13.11
CA ASN A 21 3.40 33.58 13.39
C ASN A 21 3.07 33.84 14.87
N VAL A 22 4.08 34.01 15.73
CA VAL A 22 3.89 34.59 17.07
C VAL A 22 4.66 35.89 17.17
N THR A 23 4.15 36.92 16.52
CA THR A 23 4.32 38.31 16.96
C THR A 23 3.39 39.20 16.13
N GLN A 24 2.73 40.12 16.83
CA GLN A 24 2.05 41.31 16.29
C GLN A 24 0.57 41.16 15.90
N CYS A 25 -0.30 41.33 16.90
CA CYS A 25 -1.38 42.33 16.85
C CYS A 25 -1.98 42.55 18.25
N ASP A 26 -1.30 43.37 19.05
CA ASP A 26 -1.91 44.08 20.17
C ASP A 26 -2.62 45.32 19.61
N GLN A 27 -3.95 45.34 19.61
CA GLN A 27 -4.70 46.60 19.61
C GLN A 27 -5.95 46.51 20.49
N LYS A 28 -5.90 47.31 21.56
CA LYS A 28 -6.98 47.70 22.47
C LYS A 28 -8.25 48.09 21.72
N ILE A 29 -9.36 47.45 22.09
CA ILE A 29 -10.67 48.11 22.15
C ILE A 29 -11.31 47.72 23.49
N SER A 30 -11.49 48.72 24.37
CA SER A 30 -12.39 48.63 25.50
C SER A 30 -13.77 49.12 25.08
N THR A 31 -14.84 48.42 25.47
CA THR A 31 -15.97 49.02 26.20
C THR A 31 -16.94 47.95 26.68
N ASN A 32 -17.52 48.24 27.83
CA ASN A 32 -18.45 47.46 28.64
C ASN A 32 -19.75 47.12 27.90
N GLU A 33 -20.37 45.99 28.24
CA GLU A 33 -21.69 45.97 28.89
C GLU A 33 -22.06 44.56 29.38
N ASN A 34 -22.67 44.54 30.56
CA ASN A 34 -23.32 43.37 31.17
C ASN A 34 -24.56 42.99 30.34
N ASP A 35 -24.86 41.70 30.20
CA ASP A 35 -26.11 41.18 30.76
C ASP A 35 -26.21 39.65 30.73
N SER A 36 -26.75 39.18 31.84
CA SER A 36 -27.28 37.85 32.14
C SER A 36 -28.40 37.45 31.16
N LEU A 37 -28.48 36.17 30.75
CA LEU A 37 -29.56 35.28 31.22
C LEU A 37 -29.40 33.84 30.73
N SER A 38 -29.68 32.94 31.67
CA SER A 38 -29.90 31.50 31.55
C SER A 38 -31.16 31.14 30.75
N GLU A 39 -31.27 29.83 30.47
CA GLU A 39 -32.51 29.02 30.39
C GLU A 39 -32.99 28.63 28.98
N HIS A 40 -32.80 27.36 28.59
CA HIS A 40 -33.90 26.40 28.32
C HIS A 40 -33.35 25.01 27.91
N ILE A 41 -33.57 24.04 28.80
CA ILE A 41 -33.59 22.59 28.55
C ILE A 41 -35.08 22.19 28.40
N ASN A 42 -35.34 21.04 27.73
CA ASN A 42 -36.60 20.26 27.62
C ASN A 42 -37.46 20.56 26.36
N THR A 43 -38.00 19.62 25.57
CA THR A 43 -38.23 18.16 25.61
C THR A 43 -38.77 17.75 24.22
N ILE A 44 -38.44 16.57 23.67
CA ILE A 44 -39.44 15.63 23.07
C ILE A 44 -38.92 14.19 23.24
N LYS A 45 -39.70 13.36 23.93
CA LYS A 45 -39.63 11.90 24.03
C LYS A 45 -40.90 11.33 23.40
N ALA A 46 -40.76 10.10 22.87
CA ALA A 46 -41.76 9.04 22.74
C ALA A 46 -42.60 8.95 21.44
N ALA A 47 -42.39 7.82 20.75
CA ALA A 47 -43.44 6.84 20.47
C ALA A 47 -42.82 5.43 20.46
N GLY A 48 -43.32 4.53 21.34
CA GLY A 48 -43.15 3.07 21.23
C GLY A 48 -44.10 2.50 20.17
N THR A 49 -44.27 1.21 19.91
CA THR A 49 -44.07 -0.07 20.63
C THR A 49 -44.41 -1.17 19.61
N ALA A 50 -43.75 -2.33 19.66
CA ALA A 50 -44.41 -3.66 19.52
C ALA A 50 -43.38 -4.79 19.71
N ASN A 51 -43.58 -5.56 20.78
CA ASN A 51 -43.00 -6.89 21.00
C ASN A 51 -43.80 -7.92 20.20
N GLU A 52 -43.12 -8.91 19.62
CA GLU A 52 -43.69 -10.24 19.41
C GLU A 52 -42.71 -11.30 19.96
N ASP A 53 -43.21 -12.02 20.96
CA ASP A 53 -42.67 -13.24 21.54
C ASP A 53 -42.71 -14.39 20.53
N ILE A 54 -41.58 -15.07 20.30
CA ILE A 54 -41.58 -16.44 19.78
C ILE A 54 -40.75 -17.33 20.71
N SER A 55 -41.49 -18.06 21.54
CA SER A 55 -41.05 -19.24 22.28
C SER A 55 -40.92 -20.43 21.33
N ILE A 56 -39.75 -21.07 21.28
CA ILE A 56 -39.62 -22.42 20.72
C ILE A 56 -38.90 -23.32 21.73
N ARG A 57 -39.64 -24.38 22.06
CA ARG A 57 -39.31 -25.54 22.88
C ARG A 57 -37.98 -26.21 22.51
N ALA A 58 -37.28 -26.63 23.54
CA ALA A 58 -36.32 -27.72 23.50
C ALA A 58 -37.03 -29.05 23.24
N ASP A 59 -36.52 -29.84 22.30
CA ASP A 59 -36.73 -31.28 22.23
C ASP A 59 -35.36 -31.96 22.12
N GLU A 60 -35.10 -32.83 23.10
CA GLU A 60 -33.95 -33.72 23.19
C GLU A 60 -34.01 -34.80 22.08
N ALA A 61 -32.89 -35.00 21.38
CA ALA A 61 -32.64 -36.24 20.66
C ALA A 61 -31.20 -36.68 20.88
N ASN A 62 -31.04 -37.58 21.86
CA ASN A 62 -29.86 -38.40 22.10
C ASN A 62 -29.44 -39.12 20.81
N LYS A 63 -28.24 -38.82 20.30
CA LYS A 63 -27.54 -39.70 19.36
C LYS A 63 -26.04 -39.72 19.67
N THR A 64 -25.66 -40.74 20.43
CA THR A 64 -24.30 -41.22 20.63
C THR A 64 -23.65 -41.50 19.27
N VAL A 65 -22.63 -40.71 18.92
CA VAL A 65 -21.70 -41.00 17.83
C VAL A 65 -20.30 -41.01 18.41
N SER A 66 -19.68 -42.17 18.28
CA SER A 66 -18.31 -42.53 18.66
C SER A 66 -17.26 -41.61 18.04
N GLU A 67 -16.36 -41.09 18.89
CA GLU A 67 -15.13 -40.40 18.52
C GLU A 67 -14.21 -41.29 17.64
N PRO A 68 -13.68 -40.78 16.53
CA PRO A 68 -12.46 -41.32 15.95
C PRO A 68 -11.23 -40.65 16.57
N SER A 69 -10.33 -41.50 17.03
CA SER A 69 -9.00 -41.22 17.59
C SER A 69 -8.25 -40.07 16.91
N LEU A 70 -7.71 -39.16 17.74
CA LEU A 70 -6.69 -38.17 17.34
C LEU A 70 -5.53 -38.86 16.61
N ALA A 71 -5.41 -38.59 15.31
CA ALA A 71 -4.17 -38.80 14.59
C ALA A 71 -3.15 -37.74 15.04
N SER A 72 -1.96 -38.20 15.41
CA SER A 72 -0.84 -37.38 15.84
C SER A 72 -0.41 -36.40 14.73
N TYR A 73 -0.68 -35.12 14.93
CA TYR A 73 -0.10 -34.05 14.11
C TYR A 73 1.35 -33.83 14.54
N SER A 74 2.30 -33.90 13.61
CA SER A 74 3.67 -33.50 13.88
C SER A 74 3.72 -31.98 14.01
N ILE A 75 3.81 -31.50 15.24
CA ILE A 75 4.22 -30.13 15.54
C ILE A 75 5.69 -30.02 15.09
N LEU A 76 5.94 -29.27 14.02
CA LEU A 76 7.31 -28.94 13.59
C LEU A 76 7.98 -27.99 14.61
N PRO A 77 9.32 -28.00 14.68
CA PRO A 77 10.04 -27.56 15.87
C PRO A 77 9.87 -26.07 16.16
N THR A 78 9.66 -25.75 17.43
CA THR A 78 9.79 -24.40 17.99
C THR A 78 11.18 -23.82 17.66
N PRO A 79 11.28 -22.61 17.11
CA PRO A 79 12.57 -22.00 16.80
C PRO A 79 13.37 -21.77 18.08
N THR A 80 14.64 -22.20 18.10
CA THR A 80 15.60 -21.85 19.15
C THR A 80 16.21 -20.49 18.85
N TYR A 81 15.83 -19.47 19.62
CA TYR A 81 16.33 -18.10 19.53
C TYR A 81 17.75 -17.97 20.11
N SER A 82 18.67 -17.33 19.38
CA SER A 82 20.03 -17.01 19.85
C SER A 82 20.20 -15.52 20.14
N THR A 83 21.26 -15.20 20.89
CA THR A 83 21.50 -14.00 21.71
C THR A 83 21.82 -12.69 20.96
N VAL A 84 21.39 -11.59 21.58
CA VAL A 84 21.65 -10.16 21.29
C VAL A 84 23.14 -9.87 21.05
N LEU A 85 23.47 -9.18 19.96
CA LEU A 85 24.80 -8.61 19.74
C LEU A 85 24.77 -7.12 20.13
N ASN A 86 25.28 -6.79 21.32
CA ASN A 86 25.45 -5.40 21.74
C ASN A 86 26.61 -4.77 20.95
N GLN A 87 26.31 -3.92 19.97
CA GLN A 87 27.26 -2.93 19.47
C GLN A 87 26.71 -1.52 19.68
N THR A 88 27.37 -0.81 20.59
CA THR A 88 27.15 0.60 20.89
C THR A 88 27.71 1.49 19.79
N LEU A 89 26.84 2.30 19.18
CA LEU A 89 27.21 3.57 18.57
C LEU A 89 26.05 4.56 18.74
N ASN A 90 26.20 5.46 19.72
CA ASN A 90 25.46 6.69 19.97
C ASN A 90 23.94 6.70 19.66
N GLY A 91 23.15 6.29 20.66
CA GLY A 91 21.76 6.73 20.84
C GLY A 91 20.68 5.85 20.20
N THR A 92 19.95 5.13 21.07
CA THR A 92 18.60 4.52 20.89
C THR A 92 18.35 3.47 19.81
N ALA A 93 19.23 3.22 18.84
CA ALA A 93 19.05 2.12 17.90
C ALA A 93 19.70 0.82 18.43
N LEU A 94 18.88 -0.16 18.81
CA LEU A 94 19.34 -1.51 19.12
C LEU A 94 19.27 -2.34 17.83
N GLN A 95 20.40 -2.85 17.34
CA GLN A 95 20.39 -3.70 16.15
C GLN A 95 19.95 -5.12 16.54
N TYR A 96 18.80 -5.58 16.02
CA TYR A 96 18.25 -6.90 16.30
C TYR A 96 18.31 -7.78 15.05
N ILE A 97 19.25 -8.72 15.01
CA ILE A 97 19.40 -9.65 13.88
C ILE A 97 18.83 -11.01 14.30
N ASN A 98 17.50 -11.13 14.43
CA ASN A 98 16.89 -12.38 14.91
C ASN A 98 15.76 -12.84 13.99
N THR A 99 16.14 -13.22 12.78
CA THR A 99 15.28 -13.93 11.83
C THR A 99 15.87 -15.32 11.59
N SER A 100 15.01 -16.28 11.27
CA SER A 100 15.46 -17.63 10.90
C SER A 100 16.10 -17.68 9.50
N ASP A 101 15.81 -16.69 8.66
CA ASP A 101 16.34 -16.57 7.29
C ASP A 101 17.52 -15.59 7.24
N PRO A 102 18.73 -16.03 6.83
CA PRO A 102 19.91 -15.15 6.77
C PRO A 102 19.81 -14.04 5.70
N LEU A 103 18.92 -14.18 4.72
CA LEU A 103 18.73 -13.23 3.62
C LEU A 103 17.79 -12.08 3.99
N VAL A 104 16.93 -12.22 5.00
CA VAL A 104 16.04 -11.12 5.42
C VAL A 104 16.40 -10.71 6.84
N GLN A 105 16.92 -9.50 6.98
CA GLN A 105 17.35 -8.93 8.24
C GLN A 105 16.52 -7.67 8.54
N TYR A 106 16.49 -7.27 9.80
CA TYR A 106 15.87 -6.02 10.20
C TYR A 106 16.73 -5.26 11.21
N ASP A 107 16.60 -3.93 11.19
CA ASP A 107 17.11 -3.05 12.23
C ASP A 107 15.91 -2.42 12.95
N LEU A 108 15.85 -2.52 14.28
CA LEU A 108 14.74 -2.00 15.08
C LEU A 108 15.18 -0.80 15.93
N GLU A 109 14.57 0.35 15.67
CA GLU A 109 14.62 1.51 16.54
C GLU A 109 13.36 1.52 17.41
N CYS A 110 13.48 1.21 18.70
CA CYS A 110 12.35 1.14 19.61
C CYS A 110 12.49 2.15 20.74
N LYS A 111 11.52 3.06 20.87
CA LYS A 111 11.42 4.08 21.91
C LYS A 111 10.39 3.69 22.97
N ALA A 112 10.62 2.55 23.61
CA ALA A 112 9.89 2.08 24.79
C ALA A 112 10.88 1.47 25.80
N ASP A 113 10.40 0.86 26.89
CA ASP A 113 11.31 0.15 27.81
C ASP A 113 11.86 -1.15 27.19
N ASP A 114 13.04 -1.59 27.64
CA ASP A 114 13.75 -2.75 27.10
C ASP A 114 12.91 -4.04 27.08
N THR A 115 12.05 -4.23 28.10
CA THR A 115 11.22 -5.44 28.18
C THR A 115 10.17 -5.43 27.07
N PHE A 116 9.54 -4.28 26.86
CA PHE A 116 8.57 -4.08 25.79
C PHE A 116 9.21 -4.14 24.41
N CYS A 117 10.36 -3.47 24.21
CA CYS A 117 11.09 -3.50 22.95
C CYS A 117 11.54 -4.91 22.55
N ASN A 118 11.85 -5.77 23.53
CA ASN A 118 12.13 -7.18 23.26
C ASN A 118 10.89 -7.96 22.76
N LYS A 119 9.68 -7.61 23.22
CA LYS A 119 8.44 -8.19 22.68
C LYS A 119 8.21 -7.75 21.23
N VAL A 120 8.37 -6.45 20.96
CA VAL A 120 8.29 -5.87 19.61
C VAL A 120 9.27 -6.57 18.67
N SER A 121 10.54 -6.66 19.06
CA SER A 121 11.58 -7.33 18.26
C SER A 121 11.25 -8.78 17.94
N LYS A 122 10.80 -9.57 18.92
CA LYS A 122 10.40 -10.97 18.69
C LYS A 122 9.21 -11.09 17.73
N ALA A 123 8.23 -10.21 17.85
CA ALA A 123 7.07 -10.23 16.94
C ALA A 123 7.46 -9.81 15.52
N VAL A 124 8.38 -8.85 15.35
CA VAL A 124 8.97 -8.49 14.05
C VAL A 124 9.70 -9.68 13.43
N GLY A 125 10.59 -10.34 14.18
CA GLY A 125 11.29 -11.53 13.71
C GLY A 125 10.33 -12.66 13.30
N ALA A 126 9.30 -12.92 14.12
CA ALA A 126 8.29 -13.92 13.82
C ALA A 126 7.46 -13.59 12.56
N ALA A 127 7.11 -12.31 12.35
CA ALA A 127 6.42 -11.87 11.13
C ALA A 127 7.31 -12.06 9.88
N ILE A 128 8.60 -11.73 9.97
CA ILE A 128 9.56 -11.97 8.89
C ILE A 128 9.67 -13.48 8.60
N ASP A 129 9.68 -14.33 9.62
CA ASP A 129 9.71 -15.78 9.45
C ASP A 129 8.45 -16.32 8.74
N GLU A 130 7.26 -15.72 8.97
CA GLU A 130 6.05 -16.07 8.21
C GLU A 130 6.16 -15.66 6.74
N PHE A 131 6.77 -14.50 6.48
CA PHE A 131 7.01 -14.00 5.12
C PHE A 131 7.99 -14.88 4.33
N THR A 132 9.17 -15.18 4.89
CA THR A 132 10.22 -15.95 4.19
C THR A 132 9.84 -17.42 3.99
N ARG A 133 8.87 -17.94 4.77
CA ARG A 133 8.29 -19.27 4.52
C ARG A 133 7.52 -19.37 3.20
N VAL A 134 6.99 -18.27 2.68
CA VAL A 134 6.14 -18.28 1.48
C VAL A 134 6.70 -17.48 0.31
N VAL A 135 7.67 -16.60 0.55
CA VAL A 135 8.32 -15.79 -0.49
C VAL A 135 9.81 -16.14 -0.66
N ASN A 136 10.13 -16.48 -1.90
CA ASN A 136 11.38 -16.83 -2.55
C ASN A 136 12.63 -15.95 -2.41
N ILE A 137 13.07 -15.32 -1.33
CA ILE A 137 14.14 -14.29 -1.42
C ILE A 137 15.48 -14.75 -2.06
N LYS A 138 15.92 -14.04 -3.11
CA LYS A 138 17.19 -14.30 -3.83
C LYS A 138 18.32 -13.38 -3.38
N ASN A 139 18.03 -12.08 -3.28
CA ASN A 139 18.97 -11.05 -2.87
C ASN A 139 18.55 -10.53 -1.50
N SER A 140 19.51 -10.35 -0.60
CA SER A 140 19.23 -10.03 0.79
C SER A 140 18.41 -8.74 0.93
N LEU A 141 17.49 -8.73 1.90
CA LEU A 141 16.65 -7.60 2.24
C LEU A 141 17.01 -7.10 3.64
N LEU A 142 17.12 -5.78 3.79
CA LEU A 142 17.29 -5.11 5.09
C LEU A 142 16.08 -4.21 5.36
N ILE A 143 15.33 -4.54 6.41
CA ILE A 143 14.10 -3.84 6.79
C ILE A 143 14.38 -2.92 7.97
N LYS A 144 14.02 -1.64 7.86
CA LYS A 144 14.02 -0.74 9.02
C LYS A 144 12.66 -0.83 9.70
N VAL A 145 12.65 -1.03 11.01
CA VAL A 145 11.44 -0.96 11.84
C VAL A 145 11.64 0.12 12.89
N SER A 146 10.69 1.04 13.00
CA SER A 146 10.67 2.08 14.02
C SER A 146 9.41 1.95 14.87
N TYR A 147 9.54 1.92 16.19
CA TYR A 147 8.43 1.83 17.14
C TYR A 147 8.52 2.99 18.13
N TYR A 148 7.59 3.95 18.04
CA TYR A 148 7.59 5.16 18.87
C TYR A 148 6.21 5.83 18.93
N SER A 149 6.04 6.79 19.84
CA SER A 149 4.82 7.60 19.94
C SER A 149 4.72 8.57 18.76
N PHE A 150 3.66 8.50 17.96
CA PHE A 150 3.49 9.42 16.83
C PHE A 150 3.24 10.86 17.30
N CYS A 151 2.77 11.03 18.54
CA CYS A 151 2.69 12.34 19.19
C CYS A 151 4.04 13.04 19.39
N GLU A 152 5.18 12.37 19.23
CA GLU A 152 6.50 13.03 19.20
C GLU A 152 6.70 13.95 17.98
N VAL A 153 5.99 13.68 16.86
CA VAL A 153 6.18 14.38 15.58
C VAL A 153 4.90 15.06 15.11
N ALA A 154 3.82 14.29 14.99
CA ALA A 154 2.51 14.76 14.58
C ALA A 154 1.47 13.77 15.14
N CYS A 155 0.72 14.18 16.16
CA CYS A 155 -0.22 13.29 16.85
C CYS A 155 -1.19 12.65 15.85
N SER A 156 -1.17 11.31 15.80
CA SER A 156 -2.10 10.50 15.02
C SER A 156 -2.47 9.27 15.84
N ASN A 157 -3.40 9.46 16.78
CA ASN A 157 -3.67 8.50 17.85
C ASN A 157 -4.29 7.19 17.37
N ASP A 158 -4.96 7.22 16.21
CA ASP A 158 -5.72 6.08 15.69
C ASP A 158 -4.96 5.31 14.60
N THR A 159 -3.81 5.82 14.15
CA THR A 159 -2.96 5.11 13.18
C THR A 159 -2.10 4.07 13.86
N TYR A 160 -2.21 2.82 13.43
CA TYR A 160 -1.40 1.69 13.91
C TYR A 160 0.04 1.78 13.42
N GLY A 161 0.23 2.15 12.15
CA GLY A 161 1.52 2.24 11.53
C GLY A 161 1.45 2.55 10.05
N TRP A 162 2.60 2.41 9.39
CA TRP A 162 2.72 2.36 7.93
C TRP A 162 3.98 1.60 7.53
N GLY A 163 3.93 0.94 6.38
CA GLY A 163 5.06 0.29 5.74
C GLY A 163 5.25 0.78 4.31
N ILE A 164 6.48 1.14 3.95
CA ILE A 164 6.79 1.70 2.62
C ILE A 164 8.11 1.18 2.06
N PRO A 165 8.25 1.13 0.72
CA PRO A 165 9.55 0.98 0.10
C PRO A 165 10.37 2.24 0.34
N THR A 166 11.61 2.07 0.77
CA THR A 166 12.55 3.18 1.02
C THR A 166 12.99 3.86 -0.28
N SER A 167 12.89 3.16 -1.40
CA SER A 167 13.26 3.62 -2.73
C SER A 167 12.51 2.83 -3.79
N GLN A 168 12.42 3.40 -4.98
CA GLN A 168 11.68 2.84 -6.10
C GLN A 168 12.48 3.06 -7.39
N PHE A 169 12.45 2.08 -8.30
CA PHE A 169 13.29 2.05 -9.48
C PHE A 169 12.51 1.68 -10.74
N THR A 170 12.71 2.43 -11.81
CA THR A 170 12.49 1.91 -13.16
C THR A 170 13.70 1.06 -13.52
N LEU A 171 13.47 -0.21 -13.87
CA LEU A 171 14.54 -1.17 -14.16
C LEU A 171 14.85 -1.15 -15.67
N PRO A 172 15.99 -0.61 -16.14
CA PRO A 172 16.26 -0.36 -17.56
C PRO A 172 16.71 -1.63 -18.32
N PHE A 173 16.14 -2.79 -18.01
CA PHE A 173 16.52 -4.06 -18.63
C PHE A 173 15.50 -4.41 -19.72
N GLU A 174 15.96 -4.57 -20.96
CA GLU A 174 15.08 -4.99 -22.06
C GLU A 174 14.49 -6.38 -21.82
N GLU A 175 15.13 -7.24 -21.04
CA GLU A 175 14.61 -8.56 -20.70
C GLU A 175 13.73 -8.52 -19.44
N GLY A 176 12.45 -8.28 -19.73
CA GLY A 176 11.26 -8.65 -18.97
C GLY A 176 10.88 -7.82 -17.73
N ALA A 177 11.68 -6.88 -17.26
CA ALA A 177 11.10 -5.79 -16.47
C ALA A 177 10.29 -4.87 -17.41
N ASP A 178 9.09 -4.50 -17.01
CA ASP A 178 8.28 -3.52 -17.75
C ASP A 178 8.78 -2.10 -17.43
N LEU A 179 9.38 -1.47 -18.42
CA LEU A 179 10.02 -0.14 -18.33
C LEU A 179 9.05 0.99 -18.05
N ASN A 180 7.75 0.75 -18.19
CA ASN A 180 6.73 1.78 -17.99
C ASN A 180 6.30 1.93 -16.53
N TYR A 181 6.81 1.08 -15.64
CA TYR A 181 6.42 1.05 -14.23
C TYR A 181 7.62 1.19 -13.31
N VAL A 182 7.34 1.59 -12.09
CA VAL A 182 8.31 1.68 -11.01
C VAL A 182 8.16 0.49 -10.08
N TYR A 183 9.29 -0.08 -9.66
CA TYR A 183 9.37 -1.24 -8.78
C TYR A 183 9.89 -0.79 -7.41
N PRO A 184 9.31 -1.25 -6.29
CA PRO A 184 9.87 -1.01 -4.97
C PRO A 184 11.26 -1.64 -4.86
N GLN A 185 12.18 -1.05 -4.08
CA GLN A 185 13.57 -1.51 -3.98
C GLN A 185 13.66 -3.01 -3.63
N ALA A 186 12.82 -3.48 -2.70
CA ALA A 186 12.79 -4.87 -2.29
C ALA A 186 12.59 -5.83 -3.48
N LEU A 187 11.65 -5.52 -4.38
CA LEU A 187 11.38 -6.30 -5.60
C LEU A 187 12.43 -6.04 -6.68
N ALA A 188 12.80 -4.78 -6.89
CA ALA A 188 13.81 -4.36 -7.86
C ALA A 188 15.12 -5.13 -7.68
N LYS A 189 15.55 -5.33 -6.43
CA LYS A 189 16.72 -6.17 -6.10
C LYS A 189 16.55 -7.62 -6.50
N GLN A 190 15.36 -8.20 -6.42
CA GLN A 190 15.16 -9.60 -6.83
C GLN A 190 15.23 -9.77 -8.35
N LEU A 191 14.72 -8.78 -9.08
CA LEU A 191 14.65 -8.77 -10.54
C LEU A 191 15.97 -8.32 -11.21
N ALA A 192 16.78 -7.52 -10.52
CA ALA A 192 18.04 -7.05 -11.07
C ALA A 192 19.02 -8.22 -11.31
N PRO A 193 19.84 -8.16 -12.37
CA PRO A 193 20.85 -9.18 -12.67
C PRO A 193 22.06 -9.11 -11.72
N TYR A 194 22.14 -8.08 -10.87
CA TYR A 194 23.21 -7.87 -9.90
C TYR A 194 22.66 -7.82 -8.47
N SER A 195 23.46 -8.33 -7.53
CA SER A 195 23.09 -8.39 -6.11
C SER A 195 23.46 -7.13 -5.32
N SER A 196 24.40 -6.31 -5.81
CA SER A 196 24.85 -5.10 -5.12
C SER A 196 25.14 -3.93 -6.08
N THR A 197 24.80 -2.72 -5.64
CA THR A 197 25.16 -1.45 -6.29
C THR A 197 25.09 -0.33 -5.25
N SER A 198 25.85 0.74 -5.46
CA SER A 198 25.79 1.96 -4.63
C SER A 198 24.50 2.75 -4.80
N VAL A 199 23.65 2.37 -5.75
CA VAL A 199 22.38 3.03 -6.05
C VAL A 199 21.27 2.58 -5.09
N TRP A 200 21.42 1.42 -4.44
CA TRP A 200 20.46 0.95 -3.44
C TRP A 200 20.55 1.79 -2.18
N SER A 201 19.39 2.23 -1.68
CA SER A 201 19.27 2.74 -0.32
C SER A 201 19.65 1.66 0.68
N GLN A 202 20.14 2.08 1.85
CA GLN A 202 20.58 1.15 2.90
C GLN A 202 19.49 0.12 3.25
N TYR A 203 18.27 0.61 3.50
CA TYR A 203 17.11 -0.21 3.80
C TYR A 203 16.32 -0.43 2.52
N ASP A 204 15.61 -1.55 2.42
CA ASP A 204 14.71 -1.89 1.30
C ASP A 204 13.25 -1.55 1.62
N VAL A 205 12.88 -1.70 2.89
CA VAL A 205 11.55 -1.42 3.44
C VAL A 205 11.73 -0.64 4.73
N GLU A 206 10.85 0.33 4.97
CA GLU A 206 10.74 1.08 6.23
C GLU A 206 9.32 0.88 6.79
N ILE A 207 9.22 0.33 8.00
CA ILE A 207 7.99 0.13 8.76
C ILE A 207 8.05 1.02 9.99
N THR A 208 6.98 1.75 10.26
CA THR A 208 6.86 2.61 11.44
C THR A 208 5.56 2.29 12.16
N ILE A 209 5.63 2.03 13.46
CA ILE A 209 4.51 1.57 14.28
C ILE A 209 4.29 2.54 15.45
N ASN A 210 3.03 2.85 15.70
CA ASN A 210 2.61 3.82 16.69
C ASN A 210 2.48 3.18 18.08
N HIS A 211 3.26 3.69 19.03
CA HIS A 211 3.14 3.31 20.44
C HIS A 211 1.86 3.85 21.08
N ASP A 212 1.33 4.98 20.61
CA ASP A 212 0.17 5.64 21.23
C ASP A 212 -1.07 4.75 21.19
N VAL A 213 -1.24 3.99 20.10
CA VAL A 213 -2.33 3.02 19.95
C VAL A 213 -2.30 1.97 21.07
N TYR A 214 -1.11 1.50 21.45
CA TYR A 214 -0.97 0.57 22.58
C TYR A 214 -1.46 1.22 23.87
N MET A 215 -0.95 2.41 24.16
CA MET A 215 -1.20 3.13 25.41
C MET A 215 -2.65 3.60 25.56
N ASN A 216 -3.30 3.99 24.46
CA ASN A 216 -4.69 4.47 24.46
C ASN A 216 -5.70 3.40 24.88
N ALA A 217 -5.35 2.12 24.77
CA ALA A 217 -6.19 1.01 25.19
C ALA A 217 -5.88 0.48 26.59
N VAL A 218 -4.90 1.06 27.29
CA VAL A 218 -4.56 0.66 28.66
C VAL A 218 -5.59 1.24 29.62
N ASP A 219 -6.20 0.38 30.44
CA ASP A 219 -6.93 0.82 31.63
C ASP A 219 -5.92 1.21 32.72
N MET A 220 -5.76 2.52 32.92
CA MET A 220 -4.75 3.08 33.83
C MET A 220 -5.09 2.85 35.31
N ASP A 221 -6.39 2.75 35.63
CA ASP A 221 -6.84 2.47 36.99
C ASP A 221 -6.51 1.02 37.34
N GLN A 222 -6.89 0.08 36.45
CA GLN A 222 -6.55 -1.33 36.62
C GLN A 222 -5.03 -1.56 36.62
N ALA A 223 -4.27 -0.90 35.73
CA ALA A 223 -2.82 -1.03 35.72
C ALA A 223 -2.19 -0.59 37.05
N THR A 224 -2.71 0.48 37.65
CA THR A 224 -2.25 0.97 38.96
C THR A 224 -2.60 -0.01 40.08
N GLU A 225 -3.81 -0.58 40.06
CA GLU A 225 -4.23 -1.64 41.00
C GLU A 225 -3.35 -2.90 40.88
N ASP A 226 -2.93 -3.24 39.66
CA ASP A 226 -2.02 -4.36 39.35
C ASP A 226 -0.55 -4.05 39.71
N GLY A 227 -0.28 -2.87 40.28
CA GLY A 227 1.03 -2.47 40.80
C GLY A 227 1.92 -1.73 39.80
N TRP A 228 1.37 -1.21 38.70
CA TRP A 228 2.11 -0.32 37.80
C TRP A 228 2.49 0.98 38.52
N ASN A 229 3.75 1.38 38.39
CA ASN A 229 4.34 2.49 39.14
C ASN A 229 4.68 3.72 38.26
N GLY A 230 4.18 3.76 37.03
CA GLY A 230 4.39 4.88 36.10
C GLY A 230 5.72 4.88 35.34
N SER A 231 6.61 3.89 35.52
CA SER A 231 7.98 3.91 34.96
C SER A 231 8.25 2.99 33.77
N LYS A 232 7.31 2.10 33.44
CA LYS A 232 7.42 1.11 32.34
C LYS A 232 6.17 1.14 31.46
N VAL A 233 6.19 0.44 30.32
CA VAL A 233 4.97 0.20 29.57
C VAL A 233 4.06 -0.74 30.38
N PRO A 234 2.83 -0.34 30.75
CA PRO A 234 1.88 -1.19 31.47
C PRO A 234 1.43 -2.37 30.59
N SER A 235 0.96 -3.45 31.22
CA SER A 235 0.36 -4.59 30.52
C SER A 235 -1.02 -4.26 29.96
N ASN A 236 -1.58 -5.17 29.16
CA ASN A 236 -2.95 -5.12 28.66
C ASN A 236 -3.30 -3.89 27.80
N GLY A 237 -2.32 -3.32 27.08
CA GLY A 237 -2.60 -2.35 26.01
C GLY A 237 -3.14 -3.02 24.74
N LYS A 238 -3.25 -2.25 23.65
CA LYS A 238 -3.92 -2.69 22.41
C LYS A 238 -3.23 -3.85 21.70
N PHE A 239 -1.91 -3.99 21.85
CA PHE A 239 -1.14 -5.02 21.15
C PHE A 239 -0.92 -6.24 22.03
N TRP A 240 -1.21 -7.39 21.46
CA TRP A 240 -0.90 -8.69 22.03
C TRP A 240 0.37 -9.25 21.38
N PHE A 241 1.26 -9.81 22.18
CA PHE A 241 2.52 -10.41 21.72
C PHE A 241 2.56 -11.91 22.02
N LEU A 242 3.36 -12.64 21.22
CA LEU A 242 3.60 -14.06 21.46
C LEU A 242 4.18 -14.28 22.87
N ASN A 243 3.54 -15.18 23.62
CA ASN A 243 3.79 -15.48 25.05
C ASN A 243 3.20 -14.48 26.06
N ASP A 244 2.37 -13.53 25.64
CA ASP A 244 1.43 -12.89 26.56
C ASP A 244 0.38 -13.91 27.03
N THR A 245 -0.48 -13.48 27.97
CA THR A 245 -1.64 -14.24 28.41
C THR A 245 -2.64 -14.44 27.27
N GLU A 246 -3.82 -15.01 27.55
CA GLU A 246 -4.89 -15.05 26.56
C GLU A 246 -5.16 -13.67 25.96
N ILE A 247 -5.30 -13.61 24.63
CA ILE A 247 -5.59 -12.38 23.91
C ILE A 247 -6.99 -11.89 24.28
N LEU A 248 -7.11 -10.61 24.66
CA LEU A 248 -8.38 -10.01 25.04
C LEU A 248 -9.15 -9.53 23.81
N ASP A 249 -10.48 -9.45 23.90
CA ASP A 249 -11.38 -9.13 22.79
C ASP A 249 -11.06 -7.80 22.06
N PHE A 250 -10.42 -6.85 22.74
CA PHE A 250 -10.03 -5.57 22.16
C PHE A 250 -8.62 -5.54 21.57
N GLN A 251 -7.80 -6.57 21.83
CA GLN A 251 -6.40 -6.62 21.44
C GLN A 251 -6.20 -7.14 20.02
N ILE A 252 -5.07 -6.78 19.42
CA ILE A 252 -4.62 -7.24 18.10
C ILE A 252 -3.31 -8.00 18.25
N ASP A 253 -3.18 -9.15 17.62
CA ASP A 253 -1.89 -9.84 17.51
C ASP A 253 -0.93 -8.98 16.68
N PHE A 254 0.14 -8.50 17.33
CA PHE A 254 1.07 -7.53 16.74
C PHE A 254 1.74 -8.05 15.46
N ARG A 255 1.84 -9.37 15.27
CA ARG A 255 2.38 -9.96 14.04
C ARG A 255 1.54 -9.63 12.81
N ILE A 256 0.22 -9.47 12.98
CA ILE A 256 -0.70 -9.09 11.89
C ILE A 256 -0.30 -7.73 11.33
N ILE A 257 -0.10 -6.75 12.22
CA ILE A 257 0.29 -5.39 11.84
C ILE A 257 1.63 -5.40 11.11
N ILE A 258 2.66 -6.07 11.66
CA ILE A 258 3.97 -6.11 11.00
C ILE A 258 3.91 -6.78 9.62
N LEU A 259 3.16 -7.88 9.49
CA LEU A 259 2.98 -8.55 8.20
C LEU A 259 2.25 -7.66 7.18
N HIS A 260 1.21 -6.96 7.62
CA HIS A 260 0.46 -6.01 6.81
C HIS A 260 1.37 -4.90 6.27
N GLU A 261 2.09 -4.21 7.16
CA GLU A 261 2.99 -3.12 6.78
C GLU A 261 4.16 -3.61 5.92
N LEU A 262 4.65 -4.82 6.18
CA LEU A 262 5.69 -5.43 5.33
C LEU A 262 5.19 -5.62 3.90
N LEU A 263 3.95 -6.08 3.69
CA LEU A 263 3.38 -6.27 2.35
C LEU A 263 3.22 -4.95 1.59
N HIS A 264 2.83 -3.88 2.27
CA HIS A 264 2.90 -2.53 1.70
C HIS A 264 4.34 -2.17 1.31
N GLY A 265 5.31 -2.37 2.20
CA GLY A 265 6.74 -2.16 1.93
C GLY A 265 7.27 -2.93 0.72
N LEU A 266 6.76 -4.14 0.50
CA LEU A 266 7.10 -5.00 -0.63
C LEU A 266 6.46 -4.56 -1.95
N GLY A 267 5.52 -3.61 -1.93
CA GLY A 267 4.96 -2.99 -3.13
C GLY A 267 3.51 -3.28 -3.41
N LEU A 268 2.74 -3.83 -2.46
CA LEU A 268 1.28 -3.71 -2.52
C LEU A 268 0.92 -2.27 -2.17
N LEU A 269 1.17 -1.36 -3.11
CA LEU A 269 1.01 0.09 -2.98
C LEU A 269 0.62 0.67 -4.33
N SER A 270 -0.34 1.59 -4.33
CA SER A 270 -0.68 2.34 -5.53
C SER A 270 0.10 3.65 -5.60
N ALA A 271 0.45 4.07 -6.81
CA ALA A 271 0.89 5.44 -7.08
C ALA A 271 -0.28 6.41 -7.24
N TRP A 272 -1.52 5.92 -7.27
CA TRP A 272 -2.70 6.75 -7.40
C TRP A 272 -3.13 7.26 -6.02
N ALA A 273 -3.57 8.50 -5.96
CA ALA A 273 -4.15 9.07 -4.76
C ALA A 273 -4.86 10.41 -5.05
N ALA A 274 -5.56 10.92 -4.04
CA ALA A 274 -6.14 12.25 -4.05
C ALA A 274 -5.18 13.33 -3.54
N TYR A 275 -4.01 13.42 -4.18
CA TYR A 275 -2.90 14.28 -3.78
C TYR A 275 -3.29 15.73 -3.48
N PHE A 276 -4.23 16.30 -4.23
CA PHE A 276 -4.61 17.71 -4.10
C PHE A 276 -5.74 17.96 -3.09
N LEU A 277 -6.42 16.92 -2.61
CA LEU A 277 -7.57 17.04 -1.71
C LEU A 277 -7.32 16.51 -0.31
N THR A 278 -6.48 15.48 -0.15
CA THR A 278 -6.20 14.86 1.15
C THR A 278 -5.55 15.85 2.11
N ASN A 279 -6.16 16.06 3.29
CA ASN A 279 -5.70 17.03 4.30
C ASN A 279 -4.26 16.82 4.79
N LYS A 280 -3.76 15.57 4.72
CA LYS A 280 -2.38 15.23 5.08
C LYS A 280 -1.39 15.38 3.93
N SER A 281 -1.85 15.70 2.72
CA SER A 281 -0.96 15.95 1.60
C SER A 281 -0.42 17.38 1.65
N PRO A 282 0.91 17.59 1.58
CA PRO A 282 1.50 18.91 1.44
C PRO A 282 0.98 19.67 0.21
N PHE A 283 0.57 18.97 -0.86
CA PHE A 283 -0.03 19.63 -2.03
C PHE A 283 -1.37 20.27 -1.71
N LYS A 284 -2.21 19.62 -0.89
CA LYS A 284 -3.46 20.20 -0.41
C LYS A 284 -3.21 21.48 0.39
N SER A 285 -2.24 21.46 1.31
CA SER A 285 -1.89 22.64 2.12
C SER A 285 -1.45 23.84 1.27
N LEU A 286 -0.83 23.61 0.13
CA LEU A 286 -0.36 24.67 -0.78
C LEU A 286 -1.49 25.35 -1.58
N VAL A 287 -2.65 24.71 -1.69
CA VAL A 287 -3.77 25.17 -2.53
C VAL A 287 -5.04 25.43 -1.74
N ASP A 288 -5.01 25.15 -0.43
CA ASP A 288 -6.14 25.31 0.47
C ASP A 288 -6.58 26.77 0.57
N GLY A 289 -7.89 27.00 0.52
CA GLY A 289 -8.49 28.34 0.48
C GLY A 289 -8.27 29.14 -0.81
N ILE A 290 -7.51 28.61 -1.78
CA ILE A 290 -7.22 29.28 -3.06
C ILE A 290 -8.01 28.65 -4.21
N ILE A 291 -8.05 27.32 -4.27
CA ILE A 291 -8.78 26.56 -5.29
C ILE A 291 -10.03 25.96 -4.64
N ASP A 292 -11.14 25.97 -5.37
CA ASP A 292 -12.41 25.37 -4.91
C ASP A 292 -12.19 23.89 -4.56
N PRO A 293 -12.62 23.40 -3.38
CA PRO A 293 -12.50 21.99 -3.03
C PRO A 293 -13.09 21.02 -4.06
N LEU A 294 -14.13 21.41 -4.81
CA LEU A 294 -14.71 20.60 -5.89
C LEU A 294 -13.73 20.40 -7.05
N GLU A 295 -12.91 21.40 -7.33
CA GLU A 295 -11.86 21.35 -8.36
C GLU A 295 -10.66 20.48 -7.95
N LEU A 296 -10.58 20.08 -6.69
CA LEU A 296 -9.50 19.24 -6.16
C LEU A 296 -9.91 17.75 -6.05
N GLN A 297 -11.18 17.41 -6.32
CA GLN A 297 -11.72 16.04 -6.31
C GLN A 297 -11.20 15.19 -7.47
N LEU A 298 -9.92 14.84 -7.39
CA LEU A 298 -9.15 14.21 -8.46
C LEU A 298 -8.34 13.05 -7.87
N VAL A 299 -8.42 11.88 -8.49
CA VAL A 299 -7.44 10.79 -8.25
C VAL A 299 -6.46 10.78 -9.41
N THR A 300 -5.18 10.98 -9.10
CA THR A 300 -4.09 11.07 -10.09
C THR A 300 -2.91 10.20 -9.68
N PRO A 301 -2.00 9.85 -10.60
CA PRO A 301 -0.68 9.37 -10.22
C PRO A 301 0.09 10.44 -9.44
N GLY A 302 1.21 10.03 -8.82
CA GLY A 302 2.12 10.95 -8.16
C GLY A 302 2.56 12.10 -9.07
N PRO A 303 2.51 13.38 -8.62
CA PRO A 303 2.98 14.50 -9.43
C PRO A 303 4.50 14.49 -9.58
N TYR A 304 5.02 14.89 -10.74
CA TYR A 304 6.42 15.27 -10.89
C TYR A 304 6.59 16.69 -10.36
N TRP A 305 7.33 16.86 -9.27
CA TRP A 305 7.44 18.14 -8.59
C TRP A 305 8.87 18.47 -8.17
N TYR A 306 9.14 19.77 -8.00
CA TYR A 306 10.41 20.27 -7.51
C TYR A 306 10.24 21.61 -6.77
N ILE A 307 11.28 22.01 -6.05
CA ILE A 307 11.45 23.35 -5.48
C ILE A 307 12.79 23.86 -6.02
N ASN A 308 12.82 25.07 -6.56
CA ASN A 308 14.01 25.63 -7.23
C ASN A 308 15.20 25.90 -6.28
N GLN A 309 14.95 25.93 -4.97
CA GLN A 309 15.92 26.26 -3.91
C GLN A 309 15.61 25.42 -2.66
N ASP A 310 16.43 25.52 -1.60
CA ASP A 310 16.23 24.77 -0.34
C ASP A 310 14.88 25.11 0.34
N THR A 311 14.31 26.28 0.03
CA THR A 311 12.95 26.69 0.38
C THR A 311 12.33 27.45 -0.79
N GLY A 312 11.00 27.42 -0.92
CA GLY A 312 10.32 28.18 -1.98
C GLY A 312 9.01 27.56 -2.45
N PRO A 313 8.40 28.13 -3.50
CA PRO A 313 7.17 27.59 -4.07
C PRO A 313 7.41 26.21 -4.68
N ALA A 314 6.40 25.35 -4.57
CA ALA A 314 6.38 24.05 -5.23
C ALA A 314 5.94 24.20 -6.69
N TYR A 315 6.64 23.50 -7.57
CA TYR A 315 6.33 23.42 -8.99
C TYR A 315 5.97 21.99 -9.35
N ILE A 316 5.00 21.82 -10.24
CA ILE A 316 4.55 20.55 -10.79
C ILE A 316 4.55 20.66 -12.31
N THR A 317 5.17 19.71 -13.01
CA THR A 317 5.28 19.74 -14.48
C THR A 317 4.50 18.62 -15.17
N GLY A 318 3.90 17.70 -14.42
CA GLY A 318 3.17 16.56 -14.95
C GLY A 318 3.03 15.45 -13.92
N PHE A 319 2.83 14.22 -14.38
CA PHE A 319 2.62 13.04 -13.53
C PHE A 319 3.70 11.98 -13.75
N GLN A 320 4.02 11.25 -12.69
CA GLN A 320 5.04 10.20 -12.65
C GLN A 320 4.49 8.87 -13.19
N PRO A 321 5.39 7.97 -13.66
CA PRO A 321 5.02 6.58 -13.89
C PRO A 321 4.49 5.91 -12.62
N THR A 322 3.54 4.99 -12.79
CA THR A 322 2.84 4.31 -11.69
C THR A 322 3.60 3.08 -11.18
N MET A 323 3.21 2.57 -10.01
CA MET A 323 3.83 1.37 -9.42
C MET A 323 3.50 0.13 -10.24
N ILE A 324 4.36 -0.90 -10.18
CA ILE A 324 4.11 -2.18 -10.85
C ILE A 324 2.80 -2.85 -10.38
N PHE A 325 2.36 -2.58 -9.15
CA PHE A 325 1.06 -3.02 -8.65
C PHE A 325 -0.10 -2.46 -9.48
N ASP A 326 -0.05 -1.18 -9.84
CA ASP A 326 -1.09 -0.47 -10.62
C ASP A 326 -1.31 -1.06 -12.02
N LYS A 327 -0.29 -1.74 -12.56
CA LYS A 327 -0.38 -2.44 -13.86
C LYS A 327 -1.55 -3.41 -13.92
N TYR A 328 -1.83 -4.07 -12.80
CA TYR A 328 -2.80 -5.15 -12.70
C TYR A 328 -4.16 -4.67 -12.18
N LEU A 329 -4.32 -3.38 -11.90
CA LEU A 329 -5.57 -2.84 -11.39
C LEU A 329 -6.52 -2.48 -12.54
N MET A 330 -7.78 -2.87 -12.39
CA MET A 330 -8.86 -2.62 -13.33
C MET A 330 -9.96 -1.83 -12.62
N VAL A 331 -10.35 -0.70 -13.18
CA VAL A 331 -11.47 0.12 -12.69
C VAL A 331 -12.76 -0.35 -13.34
N VAL A 332 -13.79 -0.50 -12.52
CA VAL A 332 -15.15 -0.88 -12.89
C VAL A 332 -16.03 0.35 -12.70
N ASP A 333 -16.37 1.01 -13.79
CA ASP A 333 -17.25 2.18 -13.78
C ASP A 333 -18.67 1.75 -14.13
N SER A 334 -19.57 1.89 -13.16
CA SER A 334 -21.02 1.77 -13.32
C SER A 334 -21.77 3.09 -13.09
N SER A 335 -21.03 4.18 -12.86
CA SER A 335 -21.58 5.44 -12.35
C SER A 335 -22.18 6.34 -13.44
N PHE A 336 -21.73 6.20 -14.70
CA PHE A 336 -22.14 7.11 -15.79
C PHE A 336 -22.88 6.43 -16.97
N SER A 337 -23.10 5.11 -16.94
CA SER A 337 -23.79 4.37 -18.02
C SER A 337 -24.58 3.17 -17.49
N ASN A 338 -25.62 2.75 -18.22
CA ASN A 338 -26.32 1.48 -18.02
C ASN A 338 -25.44 0.25 -18.35
N THR A 339 -24.24 0.46 -18.91
CA THR A 339 -23.26 -0.59 -19.21
C THR A 339 -22.05 -0.45 -18.29
N THR A 340 -21.71 -1.51 -17.57
CA THR A 340 -20.47 -1.59 -16.78
C THR A 340 -19.27 -1.51 -17.71
N GLN A 341 -18.45 -0.47 -17.54
CA GLN A 341 -17.19 -0.32 -18.27
C GLN A 341 -16.04 -0.79 -17.38
N ILE A 342 -15.18 -1.67 -17.91
CA ILE A 342 -13.98 -2.14 -17.21
C ILE A 342 -12.76 -1.63 -17.97
N SER A 343 -11.90 -0.86 -17.30
CA SER A 343 -10.73 -0.23 -17.92
C SER A 343 -9.46 -0.46 -17.09
N PRO A 344 -8.32 -0.82 -17.70
CA PRO A 344 -7.06 -0.92 -16.97
C PRO A 344 -6.60 0.43 -16.45
N LEU A 345 -6.21 0.49 -15.17
CA LEU A 345 -5.69 1.70 -14.55
C LEU A 345 -4.38 2.16 -15.22
N SER A 346 -3.62 1.22 -15.79
CA SER A 346 -2.47 1.49 -16.65
C SER A 346 -2.78 2.36 -17.88
N THR A 347 -3.95 2.19 -18.49
CA THR A 347 -4.34 3.01 -19.65
C THR A 347 -4.58 4.46 -19.23
N LEU A 348 -5.25 4.65 -18.09
CA LEU A 348 -5.46 5.98 -17.50
C LEU A 348 -4.12 6.61 -17.10
N SER A 349 -3.18 5.82 -16.56
CA SER A 349 -1.83 6.28 -16.18
C SER A 349 -1.09 6.87 -17.38
N PHE A 350 -1.12 6.19 -18.53
CA PHE A 350 -0.46 6.70 -19.74
C PHE A 350 -1.13 7.96 -20.28
N ASP A 351 -2.46 8.09 -20.19
CA ASP A 351 -3.15 9.32 -20.56
C ASP A 351 -2.78 10.50 -19.64
N MET A 352 -2.71 10.27 -18.32
CA MET A 352 -2.28 11.29 -17.35
C MET A 352 -0.83 11.73 -17.60
N GLN A 353 0.08 10.79 -17.90
CA GLN A 353 1.48 11.09 -18.21
C GLN A 353 1.66 11.88 -19.52
N ASN A 354 0.63 11.99 -20.37
CA ASN A 354 0.66 12.84 -21.56
C ASN A 354 0.32 14.31 -21.25
N PHE A 355 -0.12 14.62 -20.02
CA PHE A 355 -0.30 15.99 -19.56
C PHE A 355 0.97 16.50 -18.87
N CYS A 356 1.54 17.56 -19.42
CA CYS A 356 2.67 18.28 -18.84
C CYS A 356 2.60 19.77 -19.18
N VAL A 357 3.33 20.56 -18.41
CA VAL A 357 3.49 22.00 -18.60
C VAL A 357 4.97 22.37 -18.58
N ASP A 358 5.31 23.48 -19.24
CA ASP A 358 6.67 23.99 -19.26
C ASP A 358 7.13 24.44 -17.86
N THR A 359 8.43 24.30 -17.57
CA THR A 359 9.07 24.60 -16.27
C THR A 359 9.06 26.08 -15.86
N ASN A 360 8.38 26.94 -16.63
CA ASN A 360 8.26 28.36 -16.36
C ASN A 360 7.07 28.62 -15.39
N ASN A 361 6.31 29.70 -15.60
CA ASN A 361 5.21 30.11 -14.71
C ASN A 361 4.07 29.08 -14.64
N ASP A 362 3.89 28.25 -15.66
CA ASP A 362 2.79 27.28 -15.73
C ASP A 362 2.99 26.12 -14.75
N ALA A 363 4.23 25.79 -14.42
CA ALA A 363 4.56 24.75 -13.46
C ALA A 363 4.26 25.14 -12.01
N PHE A 364 4.04 26.42 -11.70
CA PHE A 364 3.65 26.80 -10.34
C PHE A 364 2.34 26.11 -9.96
N ILE A 365 2.27 25.45 -8.79
CA ILE A 365 1.19 24.49 -8.44
C ILE A 365 -0.24 25.02 -8.69
N ILE A 366 -0.51 26.29 -8.39
CA ILE A 366 -1.83 26.89 -8.62
C ILE A 366 -2.16 26.99 -10.11
N ASN A 367 -1.18 27.38 -10.93
CA ASN A 367 -1.33 27.46 -12.38
C ASN A 367 -1.45 26.06 -12.99
N PHE A 368 -0.62 25.12 -12.54
CA PHE A 368 -0.67 23.72 -12.96
C PHE A 368 -2.07 23.13 -12.76
N ILE A 369 -2.67 23.28 -11.57
CA ILE A 369 -4.00 22.72 -11.29
C ILE A 369 -5.08 23.37 -12.16
N ARG A 370 -5.03 24.69 -12.37
CA ARG A 370 -5.99 25.38 -13.26
C ARG A 370 -5.88 24.90 -14.71
N LEU A 371 -4.66 24.72 -15.21
CA LEU A 371 -4.40 24.18 -16.54
C LEU A 371 -4.87 22.73 -16.64
N PHE A 372 -4.59 21.92 -15.62
CA PHE A 372 -5.02 20.52 -15.56
C PHE A 372 -6.56 20.41 -15.54
N ASN A 373 -7.25 21.22 -14.74
CA ASN A 373 -8.71 21.27 -14.68
C ASN A 373 -9.36 21.68 -16.00
N SER A 374 -8.62 22.38 -16.87
CA SER A 374 -9.07 22.73 -18.21
C SER A 374 -8.80 21.62 -19.25
N ALA A 375 -8.04 20.59 -18.89
CA ALA A 375 -7.65 19.48 -19.77
C ALA A 375 -8.61 18.29 -19.68
N ASN A 376 -8.70 17.51 -20.76
CA ASN A 376 -9.56 16.31 -20.81
C ASN A 376 -9.17 15.29 -19.74
N GLN A 377 -7.88 15.19 -19.42
CA GLN A 377 -7.35 14.30 -18.39
C GLN A 377 -7.98 14.57 -17.02
N SER A 378 -8.27 15.82 -16.65
CA SER A 378 -8.92 16.11 -15.36
C SER A 378 -10.34 15.53 -15.28
N THR A 379 -11.08 15.46 -16.39
CA THR A 379 -12.38 14.77 -16.42
C THR A 379 -12.23 13.29 -16.09
N THR A 380 -11.19 12.63 -16.61
CA THR A 380 -10.90 11.23 -16.28
C THR A 380 -10.49 11.07 -14.81
N ALA A 381 -9.67 11.97 -14.27
CA ALA A 381 -9.27 11.94 -12.85
C ALA A 381 -10.45 12.15 -11.90
N HIS A 382 -11.40 13.02 -12.27
CA HIS A 382 -12.62 13.24 -11.50
C HIS A 382 -13.60 12.06 -11.60
N LYS A 383 -13.77 11.46 -12.79
CA LYS A 383 -14.56 10.23 -12.93
C LYS A 383 -13.97 9.10 -12.11
N LEU A 384 -12.65 8.98 -12.12
CA LEU A 384 -11.95 8.00 -11.30
C LEU A 384 -12.25 8.26 -9.82
N TRP A 385 -12.10 9.49 -9.33
CA TRP A 385 -12.49 9.90 -7.98
C TRP A 385 -13.93 9.48 -7.60
N VAL A 386 -14.91 9.71 -8.49
CA VAL A 386 -16.29 9.30 -8.25
C VAL A 386 -16.44 7.78 -8.22
N SER A 387 -15.87 7.06 -9.19
CA SER A 387 -15.96 5.59 -9.25
C SER A 387 -15.39 4.96 -7.99
N LEU A 388 -14.18 5.38 -7.66
CA LEU A 388 -13.40 4.93 -6.52
C LEU A 388 -13.96 5.35 -5.15
N SER A 389 -15.00 6.20 -5.14
CA SER A 389 -15.79 6.49 -3.96
C SER A 389 -16.86 5.46 -3.62
N GLN A 390 -17.02 4.45 -4.48
CA GLN A 390 -18.01 3.41 -4.34
C GLN A 390 -17.32 2.05 -4.13
N PRO A 391 -17.91 1.16 -3.33
CA PRO A 391 -17.37 -0.18 -3.13
C PRO A 391 -17.40 -0.99 -4.43
N GLU A 392 -16.52 -1.99 -4.52
CA GLU A 392 -16.42 -2.97 -5.61
C GLU A 392 -16.10 -2.40 -7.00
N THR A 393 -15.53 -1.19 -7.05
CA THR A 393 -15.18 -0.51 -8.31
C THR A 393 -13.75 -0.74 -8.78
N LEU A 394 -12.98 -1.57 -8.08
CA LEU A 394 -11.67 -2.02 -8.53
C LEU A 394 -11.53 -3.54 -8.52
N ARG A 395 -10.66 -4.07 -9.36
CA ARG A 395 -10.34 -5.50 -9.46
C ARG A 395 -8.85 -5.70 -9.72
N PHE A 396 -8.29 -6.80 -9.22
CA PHE A 396 -6.96 -7.24 -9.62
C PHE A 396 -7.07 -8.20 -10.81
N GLN A 397 -6.43 -7.87 -11.92
CA GLN A 397 -6.32 -8.74 -13.06
C GLN A 397 -5.07 -9.61 -12.94
N PHE A 398 -5.25 -10.85 -12.50
CA PHE A 398 -4.18 -11.83 -12.55
C PHE A 398 -3.80 -12.18 -13.98
N GLN A 399 -2.51 -12.40 -14.20
CA GLN A 399 -2.06 -13.03 -15.43
C GLN A 399 -2.53 -14.48 -15.47
N PRO A 400 -2.96 -15.00 -16.64
CA PRO A 400 -3.23 -16.42 -16.80
C PRO A 400 -1.97 -17.21 -16.45
N PRO A 401 -2.05 -18.24 -15.59
CA PRO A 401 -0.88 -19.03 -15.27
C PRO A 401 -0.36 -19.72 -16.53
N GLN A 402 0.97 -19.73 -16.70
CA GLN A 402 1.66 -20.32 -17.86
C GLN A 402 1.33 -21.82 -18.03
N VAL A 403 0.94 -22.50 -16.94
CA VAL A 403 0.54 -23.90 -16.93
C VAL A 403 -0.97 -24.00 -16.74
N ALA A 404 -1.68 -24.51 -17.75
CA ALA A 404 -3.14 -24.65 -17.73
C ALA A 404 -3.66 -25.50 -16.54
N ASN A 405 -2.89 -26.48 -16.08
CA ASN A 405 -3.21 -27.35 -14.94
C ASN A 405 -2.63 -26.86 -13.60
N SER A 406 -2.28 -25.58 -13.47
CA SER A 406 -1.80 -25.05 -12.18
C SER A 406 -2.87 -25.11 -11.10
N SER A 407 -2.45 -25.22 -9.84
CA SER A 407 -3.35 -25.20 -8.67
C SER A 407 -4.24 -23.94 -8.65
N TYR A 408 -3.81 -22.85 -9.29
CA TYR A 408 -4.57 -21.60 -9.41
C TYR A 408 -5.85 -21.73 -10.22
N ASN A 409 -5.85 -22.55 -11.28
CA ASN A 409 -7.02 -22.74 -12.15
C ASN A 409 -7.99 -23.80 -11.61
N LEU A 410 -7.49 -24.76 -10.82
CA LEU A 410 -8.26 -25.93 -10.38
C LEU A 410 -8.88 -25.74 -8.99
N ASN A 411 -8.31 -24.88 -8.14
CA ASN A 411 -8.86 -24.61 -6.83
C ASN A 411 -10.02 -23.59 -6.93
N SER A 412 -11.20 -23.97 -6.44
CA SER A 412 -12.42 -23.16 -6.56
C SER A 412 -12.33 -21.82 -5.83
N TYR A 413 -11.62 -21.75 -4.69
CA TYR A 413 -11.39 -20.51 -3.97
C TYR A 413 -10.51 -19.57 -4.81
N LEU A 414 -9.36 -20.06 -5.29
CA LEU A 414 -8.42 -19.26 -6.11
C LEU A 414 -9.00 -18.81 -7.46
N ASN A 415 -9.92 -19.58 -8.03
CA ASN A 415 -10.61 -19.20 -9.26
C ASN A 415 -11.67 -18.10 -9.02
N GLN A 416 -12.17 -17.96 -7.79
CA GLN A 416 -13.22 -17.00 -7.42
C GLN A 416 -12.68 -15.75 -6.71
N THR A 417 -11.43 -15.75 -6.23
CA THR A 417 -10.87 -14.63 -5.48
C THR A 417 -10.44 -13.45 -6.37
N TYR A 418 -10.58 -12.24 -5.81
CA TYR A 418 -10.24 -10.93 -6.40
C TYR A 418 -11.03 -10.51 -7.63
N GLN A 419 -12.23 -11.06 -7.80
CA GLN A 419 -13.18 -10.47 -8.73
C GLN A 419 -13.64 -9.08 -8.29
N ASN A 420 -13.63 -8.78 -6.99
CA ASN A 420 -13.93 -7.44 -6.44
C ASN A 420 -12.81 -7.08 -5.44
N MET A 421 -12.28 -5.86 -5.54
CA MET A 421 -11.39 -5.21 -4.59
C MET A 421 -11.98 -3.85 -4.17
N THR A 422 -12.00 -3.66 -2.86
CA THR A 422 -12.24 -2.43 -2.11
C THR A 422 -11.04 -1.52 -2.14
N LEU A 423 -10.99 -0.48 -2.97
CA LEU A 423 -10.16 0.67 -2.64
C LEU A 423 -11.05 1.77 -2.12
N MET A 424 -10.86 2.15 -0.86
CA MET A 424 -11.52 3.32 -0.31
C MET A 424 -10.88 4.56 -0.91
N THR A 425 -11.54 5.16 -1.88
CA THR A 425 -10.96 6.29 -2.61
C THR A 425 -11.93 7.43 -2.84
N GLY A 426 -12.97 7.48 -2.01
CA GLY A 426 -13.98 8.54 -2.00
C GLY A 426 -14.11 9.27 -0.68
N LYS A 427 -15.37 9.48 -0.25
CA LYS A 427 -15.69 10.13 1.03
C LYS A 427 -15.06 9.40 2.23
N ASP A 428 -14.82 8.09 2.09
CA ASP A 428 -14.19 7.22 3.09
C ASP A 428 -12.67 7.44 3.23
N LEU A 429 -12.00 8.08 2.25
CA LEU A 429 -10.62 8.61 2.45
C LEU A 429 -10.55 9.66 3.56
N PHE A 430 -11.70 10.22 3.96
CA PHE A 430 -11.78 11.37 4.86
C PHE A 430 -12.56 11.11 6.15
N THR A 431 -13.15 9.92 6.33
CA THR A 431 -13.57 9.56 7.67
C THR A 431 -12.28 9.42 8.48
N GLU A 432 -12.12 10.26 9.51
CA GLU A 432 -10.92 10.37 10.38
C GLU A 432 -10.50 9.05 11.06
N VAL A 433 -11.17 7.94 10.75
CA VAL A 433 -10.94 6.58 11.22
C VAL A 433 -9.82 5.87 10.45
N SER A 434 -8.89 6.60 9.81
CA SER A 434 -7.83 5.98 9.02
C SER A 434 -6.75 5.39 9.94
N TYR A 435 -6.76 4.06 10.03
CA TYR A 435 -5.81 3.23 10.78
C TYR A 435 -4.37 3.28 10.23
N GLU A 436 -4.18 3.91 9.07
CA GLU A 436 -2.91 4.13 8.37
C GLU A 436 -2.85 5.56 7.83
N THR A 437 -2.44 6.52 8.67
CA THR A 437 -2.13 7.88 8.20
C THR A 437 -0.63 8.09 8.14
N THR A 438 -0.15 8.53 6.98
CA THR A 438 1.27 8.87 6.83
C THR A 438 1.57 10.21 7.50
N ASP A 439 2.77 10.31 8.07
CA ASP A 439 3.42 11.59 8.36
C ASP A 439 3.27 12.55 7.15
N PRO A 440 2.75 13.79 7.34
CA PRO A 440 2.69 14.81 6.29
C PRO A 440 4.02 15.04 5.56
N ALA A 441 5.15 14.76 6.22
CA ALA A 441 6.48 14.87 5.64
C ALA A 441 6.83 13.74 4.65
N ILE A 442 6.10 12.62 4.66
CA ILE A 442 6.36 11.43 3.83
C ILE A 442 5.38 11.32 2.65
N ASN A 443 4.22 12.01 2.69
CA ASN A 443 3.21 12.14 1.62
C ASN A 443 3.13 10.95 0.64
N ARG A 444 2.54 9.83 1.10
CA ARG A 444 2.20 8.68 0.25
C ARG A 444 0.72 8.30 0.39
N PRO A 445 -0.22 9.16 -0.04
CA PRO A 445 -1.65 8.91 0.10
C PRO A 445 -2.15 7.70 -0.73
N GLY A 446 -1.30 7.08 -1.57
CA GLY A 446 -1.63 5.85 -2.31
C GLY A 446 -1.55 4.55 -1.51
N LEU A 447 -1.21 4.61 -0.21
CA LEU A 447 -1.34 3.49 0.74
C LEU A 447 -2.78 3.02 0.88
N MET A 448 -3.71 3.97 1.05
CA MET A 448 -5.17 3.73 1.13
C MET A 448 -5.74 3.04 -0.12
N MET A 449 -4.99 3.09 -1.23
CA MET A 449 -5.31 2.48 -2.51
C MET A 449 -4.72 1.07 -2.69
N ALA A 450 -4.28 0.42 -1.62
CA ALA A 450 -3.68 -0.92 -1.73
C ALA A 450 -4.28 -1.98 -0.78
N HIS A 451 -5.39 -1.66 -0.13
CA HIS A 451 -6.16 -2.62 0.67
C HIS A 451 -7.05 -3.52 -0.20
N LEU A 452 -7.46 -4.63 0.40
CA LEU A 452 -8.51 -5.49 -0.09
C LEU A 452 -9.86 -5.01 0.44
N ASP A 453 -10.95 -5.44 -0.21
CA ASP A 453 -12.29 -5.21 0.32
C ASP A 453 -12.50 -5.89 1.68
N ASP A 454 -13.28 -5.27 2.56
CA ASP A 454 -13.56 -5.82 3.89
C ASP A 454 -14.31 -7.16 3.86
N ARG A 455 -14.93 -7.54 2.73
CA ARG A 455 -15.45 -8.90 2.55
C ARG A 455 -14.38 -9.99 2.69
N TYR A 456 -13.09 -9.64 2.57
CA TYR A 456 -11.98 -10.57 2.77
C TYR A 456 -11.54 -10.67 4.24
N ALA A 457 -12.06 -9.84 5.16
CA ALA A 457 -11.68 -9.82 6.58
C ALA A 457 -11.93 -11.15 7.30
N GLU A 458 -12.94 -11.91 6.85
CA GLU A 458 -13.28 -13.24 7.38
C GLU A 458 -12.80 -14.40 6.47
N THR A 459 -11.80 -14.14 5.63
CA THR A 459 -11.25 -15.11 4.67
C THR A 459 -9.78 -15.38 4.92
N VAL A 460 -9.18 -16.33 4.19
CA VAL A 460 -7.73 -16.59 4.28
C VAL A 460 -6.86 -15.43 3.77
N ASP A 461 -7.45 -14.44 3.10
CA ASP A 461 -6.77 -13.24 2.57
C ASP A 461 -7.03 -11.98 3.43
N PHE A 462 -7.40 -12.14 4.71
CA PHE A 462 -7.71 -11.04 5.63
C PHE A 462 -6.56 -10.06 5.87
N LEU A 463 -5.31 -10.46 5.62
CA LEU A 463 -4.14 -9.70 6.07
C LEU A 463 -4.05 -8.29 5.49
N MET A 464 -4.60 -8.05 4.30
CA MET A 464 -4.55 -6.76 3.60
C MET A 464 -5.91 -6.03 3.59
N THR A 465 -6.86 -6.38 4.47
CA THR A 465 -8.09 -5.58 4.66
C THR A 465 -7.80 -4.33 5.47
N GLN A 466 -8.73 -3.37 5.48
CA GLN A 466 -8.58 -2.13 6.25
C GLN A 466 -8.51 -2.40 7.76
N ASP A 467 -9.38 -3.28 8.25
CA ASP A 467 -9.52 -3.53 9.68
C ASP A 467 -8.67 -4.71 10.15
N TYR A 468 -8.04 -4.54 11.31
CA TYR A 468 -7.33 -5.60 11.99
C TYR A 468 -8.29 -6.46 12.83
N PRO A 469 -8.28 -7.81 12.68
CA PRO A 469 -9.09 -8.68 13.51
C PRO A 469 -8.72 -8.57 14.99
N LEU A 470 -9.72 -8.28 15.83
CA LEU A 470 -9.56 -8.15 17.28
C LEU A 470 -9.78 -9.51 17.99
N GLY A 471 -9.20 -9.68 19.18
CA GLY A 471 -9.51 -10.79 20.09
C GLY A 471 -9.06 -12.17 19.61
N ASN A 472 -8.23 -12.24 18.57
CA ASN A 472 -7.80 -13.50 18.00
C ASN A 472 -6.31 -13.47 17.67
N THR A 473 -5.60 -14.53 18.04
CA THR A 473 -4.20 -14.70 17.62
C THR A 473 -4.14 -14.99 16.12
N LEU A 474 -3.03 -14.61 15.50
CA LEU A 474 -2.76 -14.87 14.07
C LEU A 474 -2.94 -16.37 13.74
N ASP A 475 -2.41 -17.23 14.61
CA ASP A 475 -2.54 -18.68 14.49
C ASP A 475 -4.01 -19.13 14.54
N THR A 476 -4.84 -18.56 15.41
CA THR A 476 -6.26 -18.89 15.51
C THR A 476 -7.01 -18.50 14.24
N LEU A 477 -6.73 -17.32 13.68
CA LEU A 477 -7.34 -16.83 12.44
C LEU A 477 -6.97 -17.71 11.25
N VAL A 478 -5.67 -17.98 11.07
CA VAL A 478 -5.18 -18.90 10.04
C VAL A 478 -5.81 -20.29 10.21
N ASN A 479 -5.93 -20.77 11.45
CA ASN A 479 -6.56 -22.05 11.70
C ASN A 479 -8.02 -22.07 11.26
N ARG A 480 -8.78 -21.06 11.69
CA ARG A 480 -10.21 -20.92 11.43
C ARG A 480 -10.50 -20.82 9.94
N TYR A 481 -9.86 -19.88 9.25
CA TYR A 481 -10.19 -19.58 7.85
C TYR A 481 -9.74 -20.67 6.88
N TYR A 482 -8.63 -21.35 7.12
CA TYR A 482 -8.24 -22.47 6.25
C TYR A 482 -9.13 -23.71 6.39
N ASN A 483 -9.92 -23.81 7.46
CA ASN A 483 -10.90 -24.88 7.62
C ASN A 483 -12.18 -24.64 6.81
N THR A 484 -12.40 -23.43 6.28
CA THR A 484 -13.60 -23.08 5.50
C THR A 484 -13.40 -23.21 3.99
N ILE A 485 -12.16 -23.45 3.52
CA ILE A 485 -11.83 -23.54 2.11
C ILE A 485 -11.25 -24.92 1.73
N PRO A 486 -11.33 -25.34 0.44
CA PRO A 486 -10.67 -26.55 -0.01
C PRO A 486 -9.15 -26.47 0.17
N HIS A 487 -8.53 -27.59 0.55
CA HIS A 487 -7.07 -27.66 0.70
C HIS A 487 -6.35 -27.21 -0.58
N ILE A 488 -5.49 -26.20 -0.43
CA ILE A 488 -4.60 -25.74 -1.48
C ILE A 488 -3.33 -26.57 -1.39
N ARG A 489 -2.96 -27.26 -2.47
CA ARG A 489 -1.78 -28.12 -2.51
C ARG A 489 -0.75 -27.57 -3.48
N TYR A 490 0.52 -27.66 -3.10
CA TYR A 490 1.65 -27.20 -3.91
C TYR A 490 2.82 -28.19 -3.86
N ASN A 491 3.64 -28.15 -4.91
CA ASN A 491 4.76 -29.07 -5.08
C ASN A 491 6.03 -28.50 -4.43
N ILE A 492 6.68 -29.30 -3.59
CA ILE A 492 7.87 -28.91 -2.85
C ILE A 492 9.15 -29.22 -3.62
N THR A 493 9.09 -30.18 -4.51
CA THR A 493 10.21 -30.55 -5.37
C THR A 493 9.87 -30.18 -6.81
N THR A 494 10.87 -29.70 -7.55
CA THR A 494 10.77 -29.48 -9.01
C THR A 494 10.42 -30.76 -9.76
N ASN A 495 10.71 -31.93 -9.16
CA ASN A 495 10.34 -33.25 -9.69
C ASN A 495 8.92 -33.69 -9.32
N HIS A 496 8.10 -32.83 -8.68
CA HIS A 496 6.70 -33.09 -8.28
C HIS A 496 6.50 -34.32 -7.38
N THR A 497 7.54 -34.76 -6.66
CA THR A 497 7.51 -35.97 -5.84
C THR A 497 6.97 -35.75 -4.42
N LYS A 498 6.95 -34.50 -3.94
CA LYS A 498 6.45 -34.15 -2.61
C LYS A 498 5.45 -33.00 -2.72
N VAL A 499 4.25 -33.22 -2.17
CA VAL A 499 3.14 -32.27 -2.16
C VAL A 499 2.85 -31.88 -0.72
N GLU A 500 2.71 -30.58 -0.44
CA GLU A 500 2.27 -30.06 0.86
C GLU A 500 0.99 -29.24 0.73
N THR A 501 0.28 -29.13 1.85
CA THR A 501 -0.90 -28.25 1.96
C THR A 501 -0.43 -26.86 2.34
N TYR A 502 -0.80 -25.87 1.54
CA TYR A 502 -0.51 -24.47 1.79
C TYR A 502 -1.34 -23.97 2.96
N ARG A 503 -0.66 -23.30 3.89
CA ARG A 503 -1.26 -22.62 5.03
C ARG A 503 -0.33 -21.55 5.55
N SER A 504 -0.75 -20.30 5.47
CA SER A 504 0.04 -19.13 5.89
C SER A 504 -0.91 -17.98 6.23
N PRO A 505 -0.49 -17.06 7.13
CA PRO A 505 -1.17 -15.79 7.34
C PRO A 505 -1.17 -14.88 6.12
N ILE A 506 -0.17 -14.99 5.24
CA ILE A 506 -0.24 -14.38 3.92
C ILE A 506 -1.16 -15.28 3.11
N GLY A 507 -2.34 -14.78 2.78
CA GLY A 507 -3.34 -15.56 2.06
C GLY A 507 -2.87 -15.97 0.66
N PRO A 508 -3.39 -17.08 0.11
CA PRO A 508 -2.95 -17.63 -1.17
C PRO A 508 -3.27 -16.69 -2.34
N GLY A 509 -4.21 -15.78 -2.15
CA GLY A 509 -4.58 -14.75 -3.07
C GLY A 509 -3.64 -13.55 -3.06
N ILE A 510 -3.27 -13.08 -1.86
CA ILE A 510 -2.23 -12.05 -1.68
C ILE A 510 -0.92 -12.54 -2.27
N LEU A 511 -0.58 -13.83 -2.03
CA LEU A 511 0.60 -14.45 -2.60
C LEU A 511 0.61 -14.40 -4.13
N ARG A 512 -0.56 -14.55 -4.74
CA ARG A 512 -0.77 -14.48 -6.19
C ARG A 512 -0.62 -13.05 -6.74
N MET A 513 -0.93 -12.03 -5.95
CA MET A 513 -0.61 -10.63 -6.29
C MET A 513 0.90 -10.42 -6.28
N LEU A 514 1.60 -10.92 -5.27
CA LEU A 514 3.06 -10.89 -5.20
C LEU A 514 3.70 -11.59 -6.42
N ASP A 515 3.18 -12.76 -6.80
CA ASP A 515 3.59 -13.45 -8.03
C ASP A 515 3.40 -12.57 -9.27
N SER A 516 2.26 -11.90 -9.38
CA SER A 516 1.90 -11.08 -10.54
C SER A 516 2.82 -9.86 -10.69
N ILE A 517 3.18 -9.21 -9.59
CA ILE A 517 4.12 -8.07 -9.63
C ILE A 517 5.57 -8.51 -9.86
N GLY A 518 5.89 -9.79 -9.64
CA GLY A 518 7.17 -10.40 -10.02
C GLY A 518 7.95 -11.06 -8.88
N TYR A 519 7.38 -11.20 -7.69
CA TYR A 519 7.99 -12.02 -6.65
C TYR A 519 7.93 -13.51 -7.01
N SER A 520 8.94 -14.26 -6.57
CA SER A 520 8.89 -15.72 -6.56
C SER A 520 8.25 -16.19 -5.27
N THR A 521 7.22 -17.03 -5.34
CA THR A 521 6.55 -17.57 -4.15
C THR A 521 6.55 -19.08 -4.16
N ILE A 522 6.16 -19.71 -3.04
CA ILE A 522 6.13 -21.18 -2.95
C ILE A 522 5.08 -21.84 -3.85
N LEU A 523 4.07 -21.09 -4.30
CA LEU A 523 2.99 -21.59 -5.16
C LEU A 523 3.36 -21.55 -6.67
N THR A 524 4.15 -20.57 -7.13
CA THR A 524 4.64 -20.51 -8.52
C THR A 524 6.06 -21.03 -8.71
N ARG A 525 6.96 -20.73 -7.77
CA ARG A 525 8.40 -21.03 -7.83
C ARG A 525 9.07 -20.55 -9.12
N THR A 526 8.75 -19.34 -9.55
CA THR A 526 9.46 -18.68 -10.66
C THR A 526 10.92 -18.41 -10.25
N ASN A 527 11.87 -18.49 -11.18
CA ASN A 527 13.30 -18.28 -10.86
C ASN A 527 13.69 -16.78 -10.78
N TYR A 528 12.77 -15.92 -10.31
CA TYR A 528 12.78 -14.47 -10.57
C TYR A 528 13.12 -14.14 -12.02
N THR A 529 12.73 -15.02 -12.95
CA THR A 529 12.88 -14.78 -14.37
C THR A 529 11.71 -13.92 -14.80
N THR A 530 12.02 -12.91 -15.60
CA THR A 530 11.07 -11.90 -16.04
C THR A 530 10.16 -12.38 -17.18
N GLU A 531 10.23 -13.67 -17.54
CA GLU A 531 9.48 -14.34 -18.61
C GLU A 531 7.95 -14.28 -18.41
N GLY A 532 7.46 -13.92 -17.21
CA GLY A 532 6.03 -13.76 -16.91
C GLY A 532 5.46 -12.34 -17.06
N ASN A 533 6.30 -11.30 -17.13
CA ASN A 533 5.82 -9.91 -17.15
C ASN A 533 5.61 -9.43 -18.58
N VAL A 534 4.38 -9.60 -19.10
CA VAL A 534 3.99 -9.08 -20.42
C VAL A 534 4.20 -7.56 -20.45
N LYS A 535 5.08 -7.08 -21.32
CA LYS A 535 5.35 -5.63 -21.45
C LYS A 535 4.10 -4.88 -21.92
N ALA A 536 3.74 -3.83 -21.20
CA ALA A 536 2.65 -2.96 -21.61
C ALA A 536 3.09 -2.08 -22.80
N PRO A 537 2.29 -1.97 -23.88
CA PRO A 537 2.53 -0.97 -24.90
C PRO A 537 2.21 0.41 -24.33
N LYS A 538 3.22 1.30 -24.25
CA LYS A 538 3.04 2.72 -23.92
C LYS A 538 2.97 3.54 -25.21
N PRO A 539 1.90 4.33 -25.45
CA PRO A 539 1.85 5.32 -26.52
C PRO A 539 2.96 6.36 -26.35
N ARG A 540 3.41 6.98 -27.44
CA ARG A 540 4.36 8.10 -27.33
C ARG A 540 3.71 9.26 -26.58
N SER A 541 4.36 9.76 -25.54
CA SER A 541 3.90 10.98 -24.87
C SER A 541 4.26 12.23 -25.68
N SER A 542 3.42 13.25 -25.56
CA SER A 542 3.73 14.63 -25.96
C SER A 542 4.69 15.32 -25.00
N CYS A 543 4.82 14.80 -23.79
CA CYS A 543 5.82 15.21 -22.83
C CYS A 543 7.16 14.57 -23.20
N ASP A 544 8.25 15.28 -22.91
CA ASP A 544 9.61 14.84 -23.26
C ASP A 544 9.95 13.52 -22.52
N ASP A 545 9.55 12.41 -23.12
CA ASP A 545 9.86 11.05 -22.69
C ASP A 545 11.35 10.81 -23.02
N ASN A 546 12.26 11.36 -22.21
CA ASN A 546 13.68 10.92 -22.23
C ASN A 546 13.83 9.42 -21.89
N ASN A 547 12.72 8.75 -21.54
CA ASN A 547 12.59 7.31 -21.39
C ASN A 547 12.06 6.60 -22.66
N SER A 548 12.09 7.28 -23.81
CA SER A 548 11.73 6.69 -25.11
C SER A 548 12.70 5.56 -25.44
N ASN A 549 12.17 4.34 -25.35
CA ASN A 549 12.81 3.11 -25.79
C ASN A 549 13.56 3.26 -27.11
N HIS A 550 14.76 2.69 -27.13
CA HIS A 550 15.43 2.25 -28.34
C HIS A 550 14.44 1.55 -29.28
N GLY A 551 14.55 1.89 -30.56
CA GLY A 551 13.48 1.72 -31.54
C GLY A 551 12.87 0.33 -31.61
N ILE A 552 11.58 0.25 -31.26
CA ILE A 552 10.69 -0.69 -31.93
C ILE A 552 10.62 -0.22 -33.39
N LYS A 553 11.37 -0.89 -34.27
CA LYS A 553 11.22 -0.70 -35.73
C LYS A 553 9.73 -0.88 -36.06
N PRO A 554 9.10 0.06 -36.77
CA PRO A 554 7.74 -0.14 -37.22
C PRO A 554 7.70 -1.42 -38.05
N THR A 555 6.87 -2.38 -37.62
CA THR A 555 6.49 -3.50 -38.47
C THR A 555 5.83 -2.89 -39.71
N PRO A 556 6.26 -3.24 -40.94
CA PRO A 556 5.67 -2.66 -42.13
C PRO A 556 4.18 -2.97 -42.15
N SER A 557 3.36 -1.92 -42.17
CA SER A 557 1.92 -2.07 -42.33
C SER A 557 1.63 -2.89 -43.60
N PRO A 558 0.66 -3.83 -43.56
CA PRO A 558 0.25 -4.53 -44.77
C PRO A 558 -0.34 -3.50 -45.72
N THR A 559 0.39 -3.23 -46.80
CA THR A 559 -0.06 -2.33 -47.85
C THR A 559 -1.31 -2.92 -48.47
N SER A 560 -2.45 -2.28 -48.27
CA SER A 560 -3.66 -2.54 -49.03
C SER A 560 -3.37 -2.24 -50.50
N GLN A 561 -3.14 -3.28 -51.31
CA GLN A 561 -3.11 -3.16 -52.76
C GLN A 561 -4.54 -2.89 -53.24
N ALA A 562 -4.88 -1.62 -53.41
CA ALA A 562 -5.94 -1.21 -54.32
C ALA A 562 -5.35 -1.19 -55.73
N SER A 563 -5.79 -2.17 -56.53
CA SER A 563 -5.52 -2.27 -57.95
C SER A 563 -6.19 -1.12 -58.71
N PHE A 564 -5.39 -0.25 -59.34
CA PHE A 564 -5.82 0.55 -60.48
C PHE A 564 -4.83 0.40 -61.63
N LEU A 565 -5.36 -0.10 -62.74
CA LEU A 565 -4.73 -0.24 -64.04
C LEU A 565 -4.63 1.12 -64.73
N SER A 566 -3.45 1.47 -65.24
CA SER A 566 -3.28 2.33 -66.43
C SER A 566 -1.81 2.27 -66.90
N PRO A 567 -1.53 2.06 -68.20
CA PRO A 567 -0.17 1.86 -68.70
C PRO A 567 0.53 3.16 -69.14
N SER A 568 1.83 3.19 -68.82
CA SER A 568 3.00 3.70 -69.54
C SER A 568 2.84 4.75 -70.66
N LEU A 569 3.61 5.84 -70.54
CA LEU A 569 4.45 6.32 -71.65
C LEU A 569 5.64 7.17 -71.16
N TYR A 570 6.81 6.85 -71.72
CA TYR A 570 8.14 7.46 -71.53
C TYR A 570 8.19 8.93 -71.95
N PHE A 571 9.04 9.75 -71.31
CA PHE A 571 9.94 10.67 -72.02
C PHE A 571 11.20 11.04 -71.20
N VAL A 572 12.25 11.34 -71.97
CA VAL A 572 13.70 11.39 -71.71
C VAL A 572 14.19 12.84 -71.45
N PHE A 573 15.17 13.00 -70.53
CA PHE A 573 16.18 14.07 -70.33
C PHE A 573 15.82 15.56 -70.16
N PHE A 574 16.40 16.23 -69.15
CA PHE A 574 17.58 17.10 -69.30
C PHE A 574 18.21 17.54 -67.96
N CYS A 575 19.53 17.61 -67.91
CA CYS A 575 20.35 18.24 -66.87
C CYS A 575 20.15 19.76 -66.83
N ALA A 576 20.23 20.37 -65.64
CA ALA A 576 21.02 21.59 -65.41
C ALA A 576 21.17 21.86 -63.90
N SER A 577 22.42 21.90 -63.45
CA SER A 577 22.87 22.57 -62.23
C SER A 577 22.60 24.07 -62.33
N ILE A 578 22.33 24.75 -61.21
CA ILE A 578 22.88 26.08 -60.90
C ILE A 578 22.83 26.28 -59.38
N ILE A 579 23.97 26.75 -58.90
CA ILE A 579 24.32 27.20 -57.56
C ILE A 579 23.82 28.64 -57.38
N PHE A 580 23.18 28.95 -56.24
CA PHE A 580 23.60 30.01 -55.32
C PHE A 580 23.04 29.73 -53.93
#